data_AF-A0A7C0Z8J7-F1
#
_entry.id   AF-A0A7C0Z8J7-F1
#
_cell.length_a   1.000
_cell.length_b   1.000
_cell.length_c   1.000
_cell.angle_alpha   90.00
_cell.angle_beta   90.00
_cell.angle_gamma   90.00
#
_symmetry.space_group_name_H-M   'P 1'
#
loop_
_entity.id
_entity.type
_entity.pdbx_description
1 polymer ?
#
loop_
_entity_poly.entity_id
_entity_poly.type
_entity_poly.pdbx_seq_one_letter_code
_entity_poly.pdbx_strand_id
1 'polypeptide(L)'
;MEIVSTIALISINATLVVQLASFLLFLLIINRVMFRPLRNTMREREFFIENLGREIEAAEGERDRIMDLLTRQERDVRQEADRLRCERRDEGAAEARRLVDRALAQIAQMHRDAEADVARQMAEARQGTVQEAERISVVLMEKVLERRIES
;
A
#
# COMPACT_ATOMS: atom_id res chain seq x y z
N MET A 1 -108.49 -0.70 -4.21
CA MET A 1 -107.70 0.12 -5.14
C MET A 1 -107.27 1.35 -4.38
N GLU A 2 -105.95 1.56 -4.29
CA GLU A 2 -105.30 2.84 -4.01
C GLU A 2 -105.70 3.56 -2.70
N ILE A 3 -105.02 3.22 -1.61
CA ILE A 3 -104.51 4.27 -0.73
C ILE A 3 -103.01 4.04 -0.65
N VAL A 4 -102.31 4.57 -1.66
CA VAL A 4 -100.87 4.79 -1.60
C VAL A 4 -100.66 5.71 -0.41
N SER A 5 -100.32 5.11 0.72
CA SER A 5 -99.81 5.84 1.87
C SER A 5 -98.44 6.35 1.45
N THR A 6 -98.44 7.52 0.81
CA THR A 6 -97.26 8.35 0.65
C THR A 6 -96.93 8.84 2.06
N ILE A 7 -96.38 7.95 2.87
CA ILE A 7 -95.70 8.30 4.10
C ILE A 7 -94.59 9.20 3.59
N ALA A 8 -94.71 10.50 3.85
CA ALA A 8 -93.59 11.41 3.69
C ALA A 8 -92.45 10.79 4.51
N LEU A 9 -91.52 10.12 3.82
CA LEU A 9 -90.42 9.34 4.39
C LEU A 9 -89.43 10.21 5.18
N ILE A 10 -89.71 11.52 5.27
CA ILE A 10 -89.06 12.47 6.14
C ILE A 10 -90.16 13.33 6.78
N SER A 11 -90.70 12.84 7.90
CA SER A 11 -91.40 13.69 8.85
C SER A 11 -90.36 14.23 9.84
N ILE A 12 -90.26 15.56 9.96
CA ILE A 12 -89.37 16.21 10.93
C ILE A 12 -89.95 15.93 12.33
N ASN A 13 -89.48 14.85 12.93
CA ASN A 13 -89.88 14.38 14.24
C ASN A 13 -88.67 14.36 15.18
N ALA A 14 -88.92 14.26 16.49
CA ALA A 14 -87.85 14.15 17.50
C ALA A 14 -86.86 13.01 17.22
N THR A 15 -87.30 11.95 16.53
CA THR A 15 -86.46 10.83 16.06
C THR A 15 -85.35 11.27 15.09
N LEU A 16 -85.62 12.24 14.21
CA LEU A 16 -84.62 12.78 13.28
C LEU A 16 -83.53 13.55 14.02
N VAL A 17 -83.90 14.28 15.08
CA VAL A 17 -82.94 14.97 15.96
C VAL A 17 -82.09 13.97 16.73
N VAL A 18 -82.69 12.92 17.28
CA VAL A 18 -81.96 11.85 17.99
C VAL A 18 -81.02 11.08 17.03
N GLN A 19 -81.47 10.80 15.81
CA GLN A 19 -80.65 10.16 14.78
C GLN A 19 -79.46 11.04 14.37
N LEU A 20 -79.67 12.35 14.16
CA LEU A 20 -78.60 13.30 13.86
C LEU A 20 -77.59 13.39 15.01
N ALA A 21 -78.07 13.47 16.27
CA ALA A 21 -77.20 13.47 17.44
C ALA A 21 -76.36 12.18 17.53
N SER A 22 -76.97 11.02 17.22
CA SER A 22 -76.29 9.72 17.20
C SER A 22 -75.25 9.61 16.08
N PHE A 23 -75.56 10.15 14.90
CA PHE A 23 -74.62 10.23 13.79
C PHE A 23 -73.43 11.14 14.11
N LEU A 24 -73.68 12.31 14.70
CA LEU A 24 -72.61 13.22 15.13
C LEU A 24 -71.74 12.61 16.23
N LEU A 25 -72.35 11.92 17.20
CA LEU A 25 -71.62 11.18 18.23
C LEU A 25 -70.72 10.09 17.61
N PHE A 26 -71.27 9.31 16.66
CA PHE A 26 -70.53 8.29 15.93
C PHE A 26 -69.36 8.87 15.13
N LEU A 27 -69.57 9.99 14.44
CA LEU A 27 -68.52 10.70 13.70
C LEU A 27 -67.39 11.13 14.64
N LEU A 28 -67.72 11.65 15.83
CA LEU A 28 -66.74 12.04 16.82
C LEU A 28 -65.93 10.84 17.35
N ILE A 29 -66.60 9.70 17.59
CA ILE A 29 -65.96 8.45 18.01
C ILE A 29 -65.02 7.95 16.90
N ILE A 30 -65.47 7.82 15.65
CA ILE A 30 -64.63 7.35 14.53
C ILE A 30 -63.45 8.31 14.30
N ASN A 31 -63.66 9.61 14.38
CA ASN A 31 -62.58 10.58 14.24
C ASN A 31 -61.49 10.39 15.29
N ARG A 32 -61.89 10.12 16.54
CA ARG A 32 -60.99 9.86 17.65
C ARG A 32 -60.29 8.50 17.55
N VAL A 33 -61.01 7.45 17.15
CA VAL A 33 -60.56 6.05 17.22
C VAL A 33 -59.88 5.57 15.93
N MET A 34 -60.27 6.09 14.76
CA MET A 34 -59.77 5.58 13.47
C MET A 34 -59.00 6.65 12.69
N PHE A 35 -59.60 7.81 12.38
CA PHE A 35 -58.95 8.80 11.50
C PHE A 35 -57.67 9.39 12.11
N ARG A 36 -57.68 9.67 13.43
CA ARG A 36 -56.49 10.19 14.12
C ARG A 36 -55.31 9.20 14.13
N PRO A 37 -55.45 7.95 14.59
CA PRO A 37 -54.33 7.00 14.56
C PRO A 37 -53.90 6.65 13.14
N LEU A 38 -54.84 6.48 12.19
CA LEU A 38 -54.48 6.18 10.80
C LEU A 38 -53.60 7.28 10.19
N ARG A 39 -53.95 8.55 10.40
CA ARG A 39 -53.14 9.68 9.94
C ARG A 39 -51.77 9.74 10.61
N ASN A 40 -51.69 9.40 11.90
CA ASN A 40 -50.41 9.36 12.60
C ASN A 40 -49.50 8.28 12.01
N THR A 41 -50.00 7.07 11.80
CA THR A 41 -49.23 5.98 11.18
C THR A 41 -48.79 6.32 9.75
N MET A 42 -49.63 7.00 8.96
CA MET A 42 -49.24 7.43 7.63
C MET A 42 -48.10 8.46 7.67
N ARG A 43 -48.14 9.43 8.58
CA ARG A 43 -47.03 10.39 8.77
C ARG A 43 -45.76 9.74 9.26
N GLU A 44 -45.88 8.77 10.17
CA GLU A 44 -44.72 8.05 10.70
C GLU A 44 -44.03 7.24 9.59
N ARG A 45 -44.81 6.60 8.70
CA ARG A 45 -44.28 5.92 7.52
C ARG A 45 -43.58 6.88 6.57
N GLU A 46 -44.21 8.02 6.27
CA GLU A 46 -43.62 9.04 5.40
C GLU A 46 -42.27 9.53 5.97
N PHE A 47 -42.26 9.89 7.25
CA PHE A 47 -41.05 10.36 7.94
C PHE A 47 -39.96 9.28 7.98
N PHE A 48 -40.33 8.02 8.21
CA PHE A 48 -39.37 6.91 8.18
C PHE A 48 -38.75 6.73 6.79
N ILE A 49 -39.56 6.78 5.73
CA ILE A 49 -39.09 6.66 4.35
C ILE A 49 -38.17 7.83 3.98
N GLU A 50 -38.55 9.06 4.33
CA GLU A 50 -37.73 10.26 4.09
C GLU A 50 -36.39 10.19 4.85
N ASN A 51 -36.41 9.75 6.12
CA ASN A 51 -35.19 9.56 6.90
C ASN A 51 -34.29 8.49 6.29
N LEU A 52 -34.87 7.36 5.88
CA LEU A 52 -34.12 6.27 5.27
C LEU A 52 -33.47 6.74 3.97
N GLY A 53 -34.17 7.53 3.15
CA GLY A 53 -33.60 8.15 1.96
C GLY A 53 -32.41 9.05 2.29
N ARG A 54 -32.54 9.93 3.29
CA ARG A 54 -31.44 10.80 3.73
C ARG A 54 -30.25 10.03 4.30
N GLU A 55 -30.51 8.93 5.02
CA GLU A 55 -29.46 8.07 5.56
C GLU A 55 -28.71 7.33 4.46
N ILE A 56 -29.41 6.85 3.43
CA ILE A 56 -28.81 6.24 2.23
C ILE A 56 -27.94 7.27 1.51
N GLU A 57 -28.43 8.47 1.23
CA GLU A 57 -27.66 9.53 0.58
C GLU A 57 -26.41 9.91 1.40
N ALA A 58 -26.53 9.98 2.72
CA ALA A 58 -25.39 10.25 3.61
C ALA A 58 -24.37 9.10 3.57
N ALA A 59 -24.83 7.84 3.57
CA ALA A 59 -23.97 6.67 3.50
C ALA A 59 -23.26 6.56 2.14
N GLU A 60 -23.94 6.86 1.04
CA GLU A 60 -23.36 6.94 -0.30
C GLU A 60 -22.28 8.04 -0.37
N GLY A 61 -22.59 9.24 0.13
CA GLY A 61 -21.64 10.34 0.19
C GLY A 61 -20.40 10.02 1.02
N GLU A 62 -20.55 9.32 2.15
CA GLU A 62 -19.42 8.89 2.98
C GLU A 62 -18.60 7.79 2.30
N ARG A 63 -19.26 6.83 1.66
CA ARG A 63 -18.59 5.79 0.86
C ARG A 63 -17.76 6.40 -0.24
N ASP A 64 -18.28 7.39 -0.96
CA ASP A 64 -17.53 8.06 -2.05
C ASP A 64 -16.33 8.85 -1.50
N ARG A 65 -16.48 9.56 -0.37
CA ARG A 65 -15.35 10.22 0.31
C ARG A 65 -14.25 9.25 0.71
N ILE A 66 -14.62 8.11 1.29
CA ILE A 66 -13.66 7.07 1.70
C ILE A 66 -12.94 6.51 0.47
N MET A 67 -13.65 6.25 -0.62
CA MET A 67 -13.06 5.78 -1.87
C MET A 67 -12.09 6.79 -2.48
N ASP A 68 -12.43 8.07 -2.45
CA ASP A 68 -11.55 9.15 -2.91
C ASP A 68 -10.29 9.26 -2.05
N LEU A 69 -10.44 9.19 -0.72
CA LEU A 69 -9.32 9.21 0.21
C LEU A 69 -8.40 8.00 -0.01
N LEU A 70 -8.97 6.80 -0.13
CA LEU A 70 -8.20 5.58 -0.38
C LEU A 70 -7.44 5.67 -1.70
N THR A 71 -8.10 6.15 -2.76
CA THR A 71 -7.46 6.33 -4.08
C THR A 71 -6.30 7.32 -4.02
N ARG A 72 -6.42 8.40 -3.25
CA ARG A 72 -5.31 9.35 -3.03
C ARG A 72 -4.17 8.70 -2.26
N GLN A 73 -4.47 8.04 -1.14
CA GLN A 73 -3.47 7.34 -0.34
C GLN A 73 -2.73 6.26 -1.14
N GLU A 74 -3.43 5.49 -1.96
CA GLU A 74 -2.80 4.50 -2.84
C GLU A 74 -1.83 5.13 -3.83
N ARG A 75 -2.18 6.28 -4.41
CA ARG A 75 -1.30 7.01 -5.34
C ARG A 75 -0.07 7.54 -4.60
N ASP A 76 -0.25 8.13 -3.43
CA ASP A 76 0.83 8.69 -2.63
C ASP A 76 1.82 7.59 -2.21
N VAL A 77 1.32 6.45 -1.71
CA VAL A 77 2.14 5.29 -1.33
C VAL A 77 2.88 4.72 -2.53
N ARG A 78 2.25 4.61 -3.71
CA ARG A 78 2.92 4.15 -4.94
C ARG A 78 4.03 5.11 -5.35
N GLN A 79 3.76 6.41 -5.31
CA GLN A 79 4.76 7.43 -5.66
C GLN A 79 5.94 7.41 -4.69
N GLU A 80 5.69 7.28 -3.39
CA GLU A 80 6.74 7.17 -2.37
C GLU A 80 7.55 5.88 -2.54
N ALA A 81 6.89 4.75 -2.79
CA ALA A 81 7.56 3.48 -3.06
C ALA A 81 8.44 3.54 -4.32
N ASP A 82 7.96 4.17 -5.39
CA ASP A 82 8.74 4.37 -6.61
C ASP A 82 9.94 5.30 -6.37
N ARG A 83 9.75 6.39 -5.61
CA ARG A 83 10.85 7.28 -5.22
C ARG A 83 11.91 6.53 -4.42
N LEU A 84 11.51 5.81 -3.38
CA LEU A 84 12.41 5.03 -2.55
C LEU A 84 13.12 3.95 -3.37
N ARG A 85 12.43 3.30 -4.31
CA ARG A 85 13.03 2.30 -5.20
C ARG A 85 14.12 2.92 -6.08
N CYS A 86 13.88 4.12 -6.63
CA CYS A 86 14.88 4.85 -7.41
C CYS A 86 16.07 5.26 -6.54
N GLU A 87 15.84 5.86 -5.38
CA GLU A 87 16.89 6.26 -4.43
C GLU A 87 17.78 5.07 -4.05
N ARG A 88 17.17 3.94 -3.64
CA ARG A 88 17.92 2.72 -3.30
C ARG A 88 18.70 2.13 -4.47
N ARG A 89 18.16 2.22 -5.69
CA ARG A 89 18.84 1.77 -6.90
C ARG A 89 20.07 2.62 -7.19
N ASP A 90 19.96 3.94 -7.05
CA ASP A 90 21.06 4.87 -7.29
C ASP A 90 22.14 4.76 -6.20
N GLU A 91 21.73 4.63 -4.93
CA GLU A 91 22.63 4.32 -3.82
C GLU A 91 23.39 3.01 -4.07
N GLY A 92 22.68 1.93 -4.42
CA GLY A 92 23.29 0.64 -4.71
C GLY A 92 24.22 0.67 -5.92
N ALA A 93 23.87 1.41 -6.97
CA ALA A 93 24.73 1.60 -8.14
C ALA A 93 26.00 2.38 -7.79
N ALA A 94 25.90 3.41 -6.96
CA ALA A 94 27.05 4.18 -6.50
C ALA A 94 27.96 3.35 -5.58
N GLU A 95 27.39 2.57 -4.68
CA GLU A 95 28.15 1.67 -3.80
C GLU A 95 28.85 0.56 -4.58
N ALA A 96 28.15 -0.07 -5.54
CA ALA A 96 28.74 -1.08 -6.41
C ALA A 96 29.95 -0.52 -7.19
N ARG A 97 29.83 0.70 -7.74
CA ARG A 97 30.96 1.37 -8.41
C ARG A 97 32.13 1.59 -7.45
N ARG A 98 31.88 2.13 -6.24
CA ARG A 98 32.93 2.32 -5.23
C ARG A 98 33.61 1.02 -4.83
N LEU A 99 32.88 -0.07 -4.73
CA LEU A 99 33.42 -1.39 -4.41
C LEU A 99 34.35 -1.89 -5.52
N VAL A 100 33.90 -1.78 -6.78
CA VAL A 100 34.69 -2.16 -7.96
C VAL A 100 35.96 -1.31 -8.05
N ASP A 101 35.85 0.01 -7.91
CA ASP A 101 37.01 0.92 -7.96
C ASP A 101 38.03 0.60 -6.86
N ARG A 102 37.55 0.30 -5.63
CA ARG A 102 38.42 -0.12 -4.52
C ARG A 102 39.10 -1.45 -4.82
N ALA A 103 38.38 -2.43 -5.35
CA ALA A 103 38.94 -3.73 -5.71
C ALA A 103 40.01 -3.58 -6.81
N LEU A 104 39.75 -2.76 -7.84
CA LEU A 104 40.74 -2.47 -8.89
C LEU A 104 41.99 -1.77 -8.33
N ALA A 105 41.82 -0.81 -7.41
CA ALA A 105 42.95 -0.15 -6.75
C ALA A 105 43.78 -1.13 -5.91
N GLN A 106 43.13 -2.05 -5.18
CA GLN A 106 43.80 -3.10 -4.42
C GLN A 106 44.55 -4.08 -5.32
N ILE A 107 43.96 -4.51 -6.43
CA ILE A 107 44.62 -5.37 -7.42
C ILE A 107 45.85 -4.67 -8.00
N ALA A 108 45.74 -3.39 -8.37
CA ALA A 108 46.87 -2.62 -8.88
C ALA A 108 47.99 -2.47 -7.85
N GLN A 109 47.65 -2.32 -6.56
CA GLN A 109 48.63 -2.30 -5.49
C GLN A 109 49.32 -3.66 -5.32
N MET A 110 48.55 -4.75 -5.25
CA MET A 110 49.08 -6.11 -5.17
C MET A 110 50.01 -6.44 -6.35
N HIS A 111 49.68 -5.98 -7.55
CA HIS A 111 50.54 -6.16 -8.73
C HIS A 111 51.89 -5.45 -8.56
N ARG A 112 51.88 -4.18 -8.13
CA ARG A 112 53.12 -3.43 -7.87
C ARG A 112 53.97 -4.07 -6.78
N ASP A 113 53.34 -4.53 -5.70
CA ASP A 113 54.05 -5.19 -4.60
C ASP A 113 54.66 -6.52 -5.06
N ALA A 114 53.93 -7.31 -5.85
CA ALA A 114 54.43 -8.56 -6.44
C ALA A 114 55.59 -8.31 -7.42
N GLU A 115 55.50 -7.29 -8.29
CA GLU A 115 56.60 -6.90 -9.19
C GLU A 115 57.86 -6.50 -8.41
N ALA A 116 57.69 -5.72 -7.33
CA ALA A 116 58.79 -5.30 -6.46
C ALA A 116 59.44 -6.50 -5.74
N ASP A 117 58.64 -7.46 -5.28
CA ASP A 117 59.13 -8.67 -4.64
C ASP A 117 59.86 -9.59 -5.64
N VAL A 118 59.33 -9.77 -6.85
CA VAL A 118 60.00 -10.53 -7.92
C VAL A 118 61.32 -9.87 -8.31
N ALA A 119 61.37 -8.54 -8.44
CA ALA A 119 62.61 -7.82 -8.73
C ALA A 119 63.66 -8.01 -7.63
N ARG A 120 63.24 -8.03 -6.36
CA ARG A 120 64.12 -8.28 -5.20
C ARG A 120 64.67 -9.71 -5.21
N GLN A 121 63.80 -10.70 -5.44
CA GLN A 121 64.20 -12.10 -5.55
C GLN A 121 65.15 -12.34 -6.73
N MET A 122 64.91 -11.70 -7.88
CA MET A 122 65.82 -11.76 -9.03
C MET A 122 67.20 -11.17 -8.71
N ALA A 123 67.26 -10.06 -7.96
CA ALA A 123 68.52 -9.45 -7.55
C ALA A 123 69.31 -10.35 -6.58
N GLU A 124 68.62 -10.92 -5.57
CA GLU A 124 69.21 -11.88 -4.62
C GLU A 124 69.71 -13.15 -5.33
N ALA A 125 68.89 -13.72 -6.23
CA ALA A 125 69.26 -14.90 -7.01
C ALA A 125 70.49 -14.62 -7.89
N ARG A 126 70.57 -13.46 -8.55
CA ARG A 126 71.75 -13.07 -9.34
C ARG A 126 73.02 -12.99 -8.49
N GLN A 127 72.95 -12.42 -7.29
CA GLN A 127 74.10 -12.37 -6.37
C GLN A 127 74.55 -13.78 -5.95
N GLY A 128 73.60 -14.66 -5.61
CA GLY A 128 73.91 -16.06 -5.29
C GLY A 128 74.50 -16.83 -6.47
N THR A 129 74.03 -16.56 -7.70
CA THR A 129 74.54 -17.22 -8.92
C THR A 129 75.99 -16.82 -9.23
N VAL A 130 76.41 -15.58 -8.93
CA VAL A 130 77.82 -15.17 -9.11
C VAL A 130 78.75 -15.94 -8.18
N GLN A 131 78.36 -16.11 -6.90
CA GLN A 131 79.14 -16.91 -5.95
C GLN A 131 79.22 -18.39 -6.37
N GLU A 132 78.10 -18.93 -6.88
CA GLU A 132 78.07 -20.31 -7.38
C GLU A 132 78.88 -20.47 -8.67
N ALA A 133 78.87 -19.48 -9.56
CA ALA A 133 79.68 -19.46 -10.78
C ALA A 133 81.19 -19.43 -10.46
N GLU A 134 81.62 -18.64 -9.47
CA GLU A 134 83.01 -18.64 -8.99
C GLU A 134 83.43 -20.03 -8.47
N ARG A 135 82.60 -20.67 -7.64
CA ARG A 135 82.85 -22.05 -7.18
C ARG A 135 82.97 -23.03 -8.34
N ILE A 136 82.03 -22.98 -9.29
CA ILE A 136 82.05 -23.87 -10.45
C ILE A 136 83.29 -23.62 -11.30
N SER A 137 83.72 -22.36 -11.48
CA SER A 137 84.96 -22.03 -12.19
C SER A 137 86.21 -22.58 -11.50
N VAL A 138 86.31 -22.52 -10.17
CA VAL A 138 87.41 -23.15 -9.42
C VAL A 138 87.41 -24.66 -9.64
N VAL A 139 86.25 -25.31 -9.49
CA VAL A 139 86.11 -26.75 -9.72
C VAL A 139 86.46 -27.14 -11.16
N LEU A 140 86.06 -26.33 -12.14
CA LEU A 140 86.39 -26.56 -13.56
C LEU A 140 87.89 -26.40 -13.80
N MET A 141 88.53 -25.39 -13.22
CA MET A 141 89.97 -25.17 -13.31
C MET A 141 90.76 -26.32 -12.69
N GLU A 142 90.37 -26.81 -11.51
CA GLU A 142 91.00 -27.98 -10.88
C GLU A 142 90.87 -29.23 -11.77
N LYS A 143 89.73 -29.41 -12.43
CA LYS A 143 89.44 -30.58 -13.27
C LYS A 143 90.14 -30.54 -14.63
N VAL A 144 90.39 -29.34 -15.18
CA VAL A 144 91.13 -29.14 -16.44
C VAL A 144 92.65 -29.16 -16.24
N LEU A 145 93.15 -28.70 -15.08
CA LEU A 145 94.58 -28.63 -14.78
C LEU A 145 95.16 -29.90 -14.12
N GLU A 146 94.34 -30.92 -13.83
CA GLU A 146 94.71 -32.17 -13.14
C GLU A 146 95.55 -31.98 -11.85
N ARG A 147 95.51 -30.78 -11.26
CA ARG A 147 96.29 -30.39 -10.10
C ARG A 147 95.47 -29.44 -9.23
N ARG A 148 95.33 -29.77 -7.95
CA ARG A 148 94.64 -28.94 -6.95
C ARG A 148 95.31 -27.57 -6.85
N ILE A 149 94.50 -26.52 -6.93
CA ILE A 149 94.95 -25.15 -6.68
C ILE A 149 94.47 -24.79 -5.27
N GLU A 150 95.39 -24.85 -4.31
CA GLU A 150 95.15 -24.41 -2.94
C GLU A 150 95.45 -22.91 -2.83
N SER A 151 94.40 -22.09 -2.77
CA SER A 151 94.14 -21.07 -1.74
C SER A 151 92.85 -20.32 -2.02
#